data_AF-A0A7J3D317-F1
#
_entry.id   AF-A0A7J3D317-F1
#
_cell.length_a   1.000
_cell.length_b   1.000
_cell.length_c   1.000
_cell.angle_alpha   90.00
_cell.angle_beta   90.00
_cell.angle_gamma   90.00
#
_symmetry.space_group_name_H-M   'P 1'
#
loop_
_entity.id
_entity.type
_entity.pdbx_description
1 polymer ?
#
loop_
_entity_poly.entity_id
_entity_poly.type
_entity_poly.pdbx_seq_one_letter_code
_entity_poly.pdbx_strand_id
1 'polypeptide(L)'
;MRRLGVNDLNISQLRDGMRKVDVIGRIIEKPEPREVTLRTGQKARVADLTLADETGKIKLTLWDDQIDKVDVDDTVKVENGYINSFRGEIRLNVGRFGKLEVITNE
;
A
#
# COMPACT_ATOMS: atom_id res chain seq x y z
N MET A 1 -1.63 -2.98 -24.76
CA MET A 1 -2.29 -4.12 -24.08
C MET A 1 -1.81 -4.12 -22.63
N ARG A 2 -2.53 -3.43 -21.73
CA ARG A 2 -2.20 -3.37 -20.29
C ARG A 2 -2.49 -4.78 -19.77
N ARG A 3 -1.46 -5.61 -19.58
CA ARG A 3 -1.64 -6.89 -18.89
C ARG A 3 -2.01 -6.53 -17.45
N LEU A 4 -3.30 -6.61 -17.11
CA LEU A 4 -3.70 -6.82 -15.73
C LEU A 4 -2.90 -8.05 -15.26
N GLY A 5 -2.16 -7.87 -14.17
CA GLY A 5 -1.33 -8.93 -13.62
C GLY A 5 -2.25 -10.10 -13.30
N VAL A 6 -1.79 -11.32 -13.55
CA VAL A 6 -2.62 -12.54 -13.50
C VAL A 6 -3.18 -12.84 -12.10
N ASN A 7 -2.87 -12.06 -11.04
CA ASN A 7 -3.32 -12.35 -9.67
C ASN A 7 -3.51 -11.08 -8.81
N ASP A 8 -4.29 -10.09 -9.25
CA ASP A 8 -4.76 -9.04 -8.33
C ASP A 8 -5.67 -9.70 -7.27
N LEU A 9 -5.27 -9.63 -6.00
CA LEU A 9 -6.02 -10.18 -4.88
C LEU A 9 -6.96 -9.13 -4.30
N ASN A 10 -8.14 -9.59 -3.90
CA ASN A 10 -9.07 -8.78 -3.13
C ASN A 10 -8.54 -8.59 -1.69
N ILE A 11 -8.82 -7.43 -1.08
CA ILE A 11 -8.37 -7.09 0.26
C ILE A 11 -8.84 -8.13 1.30
N SER A 12 -10.08 -8.64 1.16
CA SER A 12 -10.63 -9.68 2.03
C SER A 12 -9.85 -11.01 2.03
N GLN A 13 -9.03 -11.27 1.01
CA GLN A 13 -8.22 -12.47 0.86
C GLN A 13 -6.84 -12.33 1.52
N LEU A 14 -6.42 -11.12 1.87
CA LEU A 14 -5.10 -10.85 2.43
C LEU A 14 -4.99 -11.41 3.85
N ARG A 15 -3.84 -12.03 4.14
CA ARG A 15 -3.50 -12.65 5.42
C ARG A 15 -2.08 -12.29 5.82
N ASP A 16 -1.81 -12.30 7.12
CA ASP A 16 -0.46 -12.04 7.63
C ASP A 16 0.56 -13.00 7.03
N GLY A 17 1.75 -12.49 6.74
CA GLY A 17 2.85 -13.25 6.14
C GLY A 17 2.77 -13.45 4.62
N MET A 18 1.68 -13.06 3.96
CA MET A 18 1.60 -13.11 2.49
C MET A 18 2.64 -12.19 1.82
N ARG A 19 3.18 -12.64 0.70
CA ARG A 19 4.21 -11.91 -0.08
C ARG A 19 3.90 -12.03 -1.57
N LYS A 20 4.48 -11.14 -2.37
CA LYS A 20 4.24 -11.06 -3.83
C LYS A 20 2.74 -10.91 -4.12
N VAL A 21 2.09 -10.06 -3.34
CA VAL A 21 0.67 -9.76 -3.51
C VAL A 21 0.54 -8.55 -4.43
N ASP A 22 -0.35 -8.66 -5.41
CA ASP A 22 -0.77 -7.55 -6.25
C ASP A 22 -2.18 -7.16 -5.79
N VAL A 23 -2.43 -5.87 -5.54
CA VAL A 23 -3.69 -5.37 -4.99
C VAL A 23 -4.05 -4.05 -5.67
N ILE A 24 -5.31 -3.92 -6.07
CA ILE A 24 -5.87 -2.66 -6.55
C ILE A 24 -6.90 -2.17 -5.53
N GLY A 25 -6.86 -0.89 -5.20
CA GLY A 25 -7.85 -0.28 -4.31
C GLY A 25 -7.84 1.23 -4.39
N ARG A 26 -8.85 1.85 -3.79
CA ARG A 26 -8.99 3.30 -3.68
C ARG A 26 -8.51 3.78 -2.32
N ILE A 27 -7.74 4.86 -2.29
CA ILE A 27 -7.35 5.50 -1.03
C ILE A 27 -8.57 6.26 -0.51
N ILE A 28 -8.98 5.94 0.72
CA ILE A 28 -10.12 6.60 1.37
C ILE A 28 -9.70 7.46 2.56
N GLU A 29 -8.44 7.36 2.98
CA GLU A 29 -7.90 8.15 4.09
C GLU A 29 -6.38 8.29 3.93
N LYS A 30 -5.88 9.52 4.06
CA LYS A 30 -4.46 9.86 4.06
C LYS A 30 -4.13 10.74 5.27
N PRO A 31 -3.74 10.14 6.41
CA PRO A 31 -3.27 10.90 7.56
C PRO A 31 -1.94 11.60 7.26
N GLU A 32 -1.64 12.65 8.02
CA GLU A 32 -0.35 13.34 7.97
C GLU A 32 0.82 12.36 8.19
N PRO A 33 1.89 12.45 7.37
CA PRO A 33 3.06 11.62 7.55
C PRO A 33 3.79 11.94 8.85
N ARG A 34 4.28 10.90 9.54
CA ARG A 34 5.14 11.05 10.72
C ARG A 34 6.60 10.82 10.36
N GLU A 35 7.50 11.56 11.00
CA GLU A 35 8.94 11.30 10.92
C GLU A 35 9.33 10.12 11.83
N VAL A 36 10.18 9.23 11.32
CA VAL A 36 10.80 8.15 12.08
C VAL A 36 12.30 8.14 11.87
N THR A 37 13.05 7.72 12.89
CA THR A 37 14.49 7.49 12.77
C THR A 37 14.74 6.02 12.45
N LEU A 38 15.38 5.76 11.31
CA LEU A 38 15.77 4.43 10.87
C LEU A 38 16.91 3.88 11.73
N ARG A 39 17.13 2.57 11.69
CA ARG A 39 18.26 1.93 12.38
C ARG A 39 19.64 2.44 11.91
N THR A 40 19.71 3.02 10.71
CA THR A 40 20.90 3.65 10.15
C THR A 40 21.17 5.05 10.72
N GLY A 41 20.26 5.60 11.54
CA GLY A 41 20.30 6.98 12.04
C GLY A 41 19.71 8.02 11.08
N GLN A 42 19.32 7.62 9.87
CA GLN A 42 18.65 8.50 8.91
C GLN A 42 17.19 8.73 9.31
N LYS A 43 16.65 9.92 9.02
CA LYS A 43 15.22 10.20 9.13
C LYS A 43 14.49 9.74 7.87
N ALA A 44 13.25 9.27 8.04
CA ALA A 44 12.33 8.95 6.95
C ALA A 44 10.90 9.36 7.34
N ARG A 45 10.05 9.60 6.34
CA ARG A 45 8.61 9.82 6.54
C ARG A 45 7.86 8.50 6.33
N VAL A 46 6.86 8.26 7.16
CA VAL A 46 5.94 7.12 7.02
C VAL A 46 4.51 7.55 7.23
N ALA A 47 3.59 7.04 6.41
CA ALA A 47 2.16 7.23 6.55
C ALA A 47 1.42 5.90 6.40
N ASP A 48 0.45 5.65 7.29
CA ASP A 48 -0.43 4.47 7.26
C ASP A 48 -1.79 4.88 6.65
N LEU A 49 -1.90 4.84 5.32
CA LEU A 49 -3.11 5.19 4.58
C LEU A 49 -4.17 4.09 4.70
N THR A 50 -5.43 4.42 4.45
CA THR A 50 -6.50 3.41 4.34
C THR A 50 -6.82 3.16 2.87
N LEU A 51 -6.55 1.94 2.40
CA LEU A 51 -6.89 1.44 1.07
C LEU A 51 -8.16 0.60 1.16
N ALA A 52 -9.09 0.76 0.21
CA ALA A 52 -10.35 0.05 0.18
C ALA A 52 -10.69 -0.49 -1.22
N ASP A 53 -11.33 -1.65 -1.25
CA ASP A 53 -11.96 -2.23 -2.44
C ASP A 53 -13.41 -2.64 -2.08
N GLU A 54 -14.09 -3.33 -3.00
CA GLU A 54 -15.45 -3.82 -2.76
C GLU A 54 -15.56 -4.89 -1.66
N THR A 55 -14.44 -5.50 -1.27
CA THR A 55 -14.39 -6.62 -0.33
C THR A 55 -13.93 -6.22 1.07
N GLY A 56 -13.25 -5.09 1.23
CA GLY A 56 -12.77 -4.66 2.54
C GLY A 56 -11.83 -3.45 2.51
N LYS A 57 -11.15 -3.25 3.64
CA LYS A 57 -10.19 -2.17 3.88
C LYS A 57 -8.92 -2.71 4.50
N ILE A 58 -7.78 -2.13 4.16
CA ILE A 58 -6.47 -2.46 4.75
C ILE A 58 -5.63 -1.20 4.91
N LYS A 59 -4.73 -1.21 5.91
CA LYS A 59 -3.72 -0.15 6.03
C LYS A 59 -2.62 -0.36 4.98
N LEU A 60 -2.31 0.70 4.23
CA LEU A 60 -1.22 0.75 3.26
C LEU A 60 -0.10 1.64 3.84
N THR A 61 1.04 1.03 4.15
CA THR A 61 2.21 1.76 4.65
C THR A 61 3.03 2.31 3.48
N LEU A 62 3.14 3.63 3.38
CA LEU A 62 3.96 4.32 2.38
C LEU A 62 5.12 5.08 3.03
N TRP A 63 6.23 5.15 2.31
CA TRP A 63 7.46 5.78 2.76
C TRP A 63 7.90 6.92 1.84
N ASP A 64 8.40 8.01 2.44
CA ASP A 64 9.01 9.14 1.75
C ASP A 64 8.22 9.58 0.50
N ASP A 65 8.84 9.59 -0.68
CA ASP A 65 8.25 10.06 -1.94
C ASP A 65 7.02 9.25 -2.38
N GLN A 66 6.78 8.05 -1.83
CA GLN A 66 5.56 7.30 -2.12
C GLN A 66 4.32 8.00 -1.56
N ILE A 67 4.47 8.70 -0.44
CA ILE A 67 3.39 9.40 0.26
C ILE A 67 2.87 10.56 -0.59
N ASP A 68 3.77 11.24 -1.30
CA ASP A 68 3.46 12.41 -2.10
C ASP A 68 2.92 12.05 -3.50
N LYS A 69 3.01 10.78 -3.91
CA LYS A 69 2.54 10.29 -5.22
C LYS A 69 1.06 9.98 -5.30
N VAL A 70 0.36 9.99 -4.18
CA VAL A 70 -1.01 9.54 -4.07
C VAL A 70 -1.82 10.50 -3.20
N ASP A 71 -3.10 10.63 -3.47
CA ASP A 71 -4.04 11.39 -2.67
C ASP A 71 -5.30 10.58 -2.31
N VAL A 72 -6.14 11.14 -1.45
CA VAL A 72 -7.47 10.62 -1.19
C VAL A 72 -8.26 10.58 -2.51
N ASP A 73 -9.08 9.54 -2.67
CA ASP A 73 -9.84 9.20 -3.86
C ASP A 73 -9.05 8.63 -5.05
N ASP A 74 -7.70 8.61 -5.01
CA ASP A 74 -6.90 7.92 -6.01
C ASP A 74 -7.13 6.41 -5.98
N THR A 75 -7.26 5.82 -7.17
CA THR A 75 -7.15 4.37 -7.33
C THR A 75 -5.70 4.02 -7.56
N VAL A 76 -5.16 3.12 -6.75
CA VAL A 76 -3.75 2.71 -6.83
C VAL A 76 -3.62 1.21 -7.03
N LYS A 77 -2.60 0.82 -7.78
CA LYS A 77 -2.12 -0.56 -7.87
C LYS A 77 -0.83 -0.70 -7.07
N VAL A 78 -0.82 -1.64 -6.15
CA VAL A 78 0.38 -2.12 -5.46
C VAL A 78 0.78 -3.43 -6.09
N GLU A 79 1.98 -3.50 -6.69
CA GLU A 79 2.53 -4.74 -7.23
C GLU A 79 3.66 -5.25 -6.35
N ASN A 80 3.76 -6.57 -6.22
CA ASN A 80 4.80 -7.27 -5.46
C ASN A 80 4.93 -6.73 -4.02
N GLY A 81 3.77 -6.47 -3.40
CA GLY A 81 3.66 -6.06 -2.00
C GLY A 81 3.84 -7.24 -1.04
N TYR A 82 3.84 -6.92 0.25
CA TYR A 82 3.80 -7.91 1.32
C TYR A 82 2.89 -7.48 2.47
N ILE A 83 2.32 -8.47 3.14
CA ILE A 83 1.49 -8.29 4.32
C ILE A 83 2.32 -8.60 5.56
N ASN A 84 2.28 -7.69 6.53
CA ASN A 84 2.75 -7.97 7.89
C ASN A 84 1.68 -7.57 8.90
N SER A 85 1.77 -8.13 10.10
CA SER A 85 1.02 -7.67 11.25
C SER A 85 1.89 -6.76 12.13
N PHE A 86 1.30 -5.66 12.59
CA PHE A 86 1.89 -4.83 13.62
C PHE A 86 0.83 -4.48 14.65
N ARG A 87 1.07 -4.89 15.91
CA ARG A 87 0.12 -4.72 17.03
C ARG A 87 -1.29 -5.27 16.76
N GLY A 88 -1.38 -6.39 16.04
CA GLY A 88 -2.64 -7.07 15.74
C GLY A 88 -3.36 -6.57 14.49
N GLU A 89 -2.85 -5.54 13.82
CA GLU A 89 -3.41 -5.04 12.56
C GLU A 89 -2.54 -5.48 11.38
N ILE A 90 -3.17 -6.07 10.36
CA ILE A 90 -2.49 -6.38 9.10
C ILE A 90 -2.31 -5.13 8.24
N ARG A 91 -1.16 -5.04 7.58
CA ARG A 91 -0.79 -3.91 6.73
C ARG A 91 -0.20 -4.39 5.43
N LEU A 92 -0.60 -3.76 4.33
CA LEU A 92 0.03 -3.87 3.03
C LEU A 92 1.21 -2.91 2.97
N ASN A 93 2.36 -3.40 2.50
CA ASN A 93 3.57 -2.62 2.34
C ASN A 93 4.13 -2.79 0.94
N VAL A 94 4.73 -1.74 0.40
CA VAL A 94 5.46 -1.78 -0.87
C VAL A 94 6.90 -2.20 -0.58
N GLY A 95 7.29 -3.41 -1.00
CA GLY A 95 8.65 -3.91 -0.80
C GLY A 95 9.70 -3.23 -1.69
N ARG A 96 10.98 -3.57 -1.49
CA ARG A 96 12.11 -3.08 -2.31
C ARG A 96 11.92 -3.25 -3.82
N PHE A 97 11.24 -4.32 -4.23
CA PHE A 97 10.94 -4.64 -5.62
C PHE A 97 9.45 -4.45 -5.94
N GLY A 98 8.71 -3.82 -5.03
CA GLY A 98 7.31 -3.49 -5.21
C GLY A 98 7.15 -2.20 -6.02
N LYS A 99 5.97 -2.03 -6.60
CA LYS A 99 5.60 -0.81 -7.32
C LYS A 99 4.29 -0.27 -6.79
N LEU A 100 4.17 1.05 -6.81
CA LEU A 100 2.95 1.78 -6.53
C LEU A 100 2.65 2.63 -7.77
N GLU A 101 1.49 2.43 -8.37
CA GLU A 101 1.03 3.15 -9.57
C GLU A 101 -0.35 3.73 -9.31
N VAL A 102 -0.56 5.02 -9.57
CA VAL A 102 -1.90 5.61 -9.61
C VAL A 102 -2.54 5.23 -10.94
N ILE A 103 -3.70 4.58 -10.88
CA ILE A 103 -4.49 4.22 -12.04
C ILE A 103 -5.45 5.38 -12.31
N THR A 104 -5.13 6.19 -13.31
CA THR A 104 -6.09 7.13 -13.90
C THR A 104 -6.97 6.36 -14.87
N ASN A 105 -8.29 6.36 -14.64
CA ASN A 105 -9.24 5.97 -15.68
C ASN A 105 -9.49 7.22 -16.53
N GLU A 106 -9.02 7.19 -17.78
CA GLU A 106 -9.45 8.12 -18.83
C GLU A 106 -10.85 7.75 -19.35
#